data_AF-A0A1C5FMS5-F1
#
_entry.id   AF-A0A1C5FMS5-F1
#
_cell.length_a   1.000
_cell.length_b   1.000
_cell.length_c   1.000
_cell.angle_alpha   90.00
_cell.angle_beta   90.00
_cell.angle_gamma   90.00
#
_symmetry.space_group_name_H-M   'P 1'
#
loop_
_entity.id
_entity.type
_entity.pdbx_description
1 polymer ?
#
loop_
_entity_poly.entity_id
_entity_poly.type
_entity_poly.pdbx_seq_one_letter_code
_entity_poly.pdbx_strand_id
1 'polypeptide(L)'
;ALGPDGAIVADERLATSLPDVYAVGDCASFPSARYGERLLVHHWDNALQGPRTVAAQAVGESEQIYDPVPYFWSEQFGRFVQYAGHHTAEDTLVWRGDPAEAAWSVVWLRDGALMALLAVGRPRDLAQGRKLMETGARLDRARAADPAVPLRKAVL
;
A
#
# COMPACT_ATOMS: atom_id res chain seq x y z
N ALA A 1 -17.98 -15.79 -2.65
CA ALA A 1 -17.54 -16.78 -1.64
C ALA A 1 -16.94 -16.07 -0.44
N LEU A 2 -16.81 -16.72 0.71
CA LEU A 2 -16.10 -16.16 1.87
C LEU A 2 -14.69 -16.76 1.98
N GLY A 3 -13.73 -15.95 2.39
CA GLY A 3 -12.36 -16.37 2.68
C GLY A 3 -12.22 -16.97 4.08
N PRO A 4 -11.02 -17.45 4.44
CA PRO A 4 -10.74 -18.07 5.73
C PRO A 4 -11.11 -17.19 6.94
N ASP A 5 -10.91 -15.87 6.81
CA ASP A 5 -11.18 -14.90 7.86
C ASP A 5 -12.60 -14.30 7.79
N GLY A 6 -13.50 -14.88 6.99
CA GLY A 6 -14.87 -14.40 6.81
C GLY A 6 -15.03 -13.22 5.86
N ALA A 7 -13.95 -12.73 5.26
CA ALA A 7 -14.00 -11.67 4.24
C ALA A 7 -14.70 -12.15 2.96
N ILE A 8 -15.43 -11.25 2.31
CA ILE A 8 -16.01 -11.49 0.99
C ILE A 8 -14.88 -11.51 -0.04
N VAL A 9 -14.75 -12.63 -0.75
CA VAL A 9 -13.76 -12.83 -1.82
C VAL A 9 -14.30 -12.15 -3.07
N ALA A 10 -13.66 -11.03 -3.44
CA ALA A 10 -13.89 -10.35 -4.70
C ALA A 10 -12.74 -10.60 -5.70
N ASP A 11 -13.00 -10.43 -6.99
CA ASP A 11 -11.97 -10.43 -8.03
C ASP A 11 -11.22 -9.09 -8.09
N GLU A 12 -10.32 -8.94 -9.06
CA GLU A 12 -9.53 -7.73 -9.29
C GLU A 12 -10.39 -6.53 -9.73
N ARG A 13 -11.66 -6.75 -10.07
CA ARG A 13 -12.65 -5.71 -10.38
C ARG A 13 -13.59 -5.42 -9.21
N LEU A 14 -13.34 -6.03 -8.05
CA LEU A 14 -14.17 -5.98 -6.84
C LEU A 14 -15.56 -6.62 -7.01
N ALA A 15 -15.75 -7.43 -8.07
CA ALA A 15 -16.96 -8.23 -8.25
C ALA A 15 -16.88 -9.51 -7.40
N THR A 16 -18.01 -9.90 -6.84
CA THR A 16 -18.12 -11.16 -6.10
C THR A 16 -18.43 -12.32 -7.05
N SER A 17 -18.60 -13.53 -6.49
CA SER A 17 -19.05 -14.70 -7.26
C SER A 17 -20.52 -14.64 -7.69
N LEU A 18 -21.29 -13.65 -7.24
CA LEU A 18 -22.69 -13.47 -7.62
C LEU A 18 -22.80 -12.40 -8.72
N PRO A 19 -23.69 -12.58 -9.70
CA PRO A 19 -23.87 -11.60 -10.78
C PRO A 19 -24.32 -10.26 -10.21
N ASP A 20 -23.72 -9.18 -10.71
CA ASP A 20 -24.03 -7.78 -10.34
C ASP A 20 -23.90 -7.46 -8.84
N VAL A 21 -23.15 -8.27 -8.08
CA VAL A 21 -22.86 -8.03 -6.66
C VAL A 21 -21.37 -7.77 -6.50
N TYR A 22 -21.05 -6.64 -5.86
CA TYR A 22 -19.69 -6.17 -5.62
C TYR A 22 -19.41 -6.09 -4.11
N ALA A 23 -18.13 -6.19 -3.73
CA ALA A 23 -17.69 -6.05 -2.33
C ALA A 23 -16.56 -5.04 -2.23
N VAL A 24 -16.69 -4.12 -1.27
CA VAL A 24 -15.77 -2.98 -1.09
C VAL A 24 -15.55 -2.69 0.39
N GLY A 25 -14.41 -2.05 0.70
CA GLY A 25 -14.07 -1.68 2.07
C GLY A 25 -13.65 -2.86 2.93
N ASP A 26 -13.86 -2.75 4.24
CA ASP A 26 -13.26 -3.63 5.24
C ASP A 26 -13.72 -5.10 5.13
N CYS A 27 -14.90 -5.36 4.57
CA CYS A 27 -15.38 -6.72 4.39
C CYS A 27 -14.83 -7.41 3.14
N ALA A 28 -14.10 -6.71 2.27
CA ALA A 28 -13.71 -7.20 0.95
C ALA A 28 -12.22 -7.54 0.90
N SER A 29 -11.94 -8.78 0.51
CA SER A 29 -10.61 -9.20 0.09
C SER A 29 -10.53 -9.17 -1.44
N PHE A 30 -9.41 -8.71 -1.99
CA PHE A 30 -9.15 -8.63 -3.43
C PHE A 30 -7.74 -9.12 -3.76
N PRO A 31 -7.49 -9.70 -4.95
CA PRO A 31 -6.15 -10.04 -5.39
C PRO A 31 -5.34 -8.77 -5.68
N SER A 32 -4.07 -8.74 -5.27
CA SER A 32 -3.13 -7.70 -5.66
C SER A 32 -2.05 -8.28 -6.56
N ALA A 33 -2.00 -7.81 -7.81
CA ALA A 33 -0.94 -8.19 -8.74
C ALA A 33 0.42 -7.68 -8.26
N ARG A 34 0.46 -6.51 -7.63
CA ARG A 34 1.68 -5.91 -7.06
C ARG A 34 2.34 -6.77 -5.99
N TYR A 35 1.55 -7.37 -5.09
CA TYR A 35 2.09 -8.16 -3.97
C TYR A 35 2.07 -9.66 -4.25
N GLY A 36 1.40 -10.11 -5.32
CA GLY A 36 1.29 -11.52 -5.68
C GLY A 36 0.39 -12.32 -4.71
N GLU A 37 -0.42 -11.64 -3.92
CA GLU A 37 -1.27 -12.23 -2.89
C GLU A 37 -2.61 -11.50 -2.78
N ARG A 38 -3.56 -12.11 -2.07
CA ARG A 38 -4.84 -11.47 -1.77
C ARG A 38 -4.70 -10.59 -0.54
N LEU A 39 -5.14 -9.34 -0.66
CA LEU A 39 -5.15 -8.40 0.45
C LEU A 39 -6.51 -8.36 1.14
N LEU A 40 -6.48 -8.00 2.41
CA LEU A 40 -7.62 -7.56 3.21
C LEU A 40 -7.17 -6.30 3.96
N VAL A 41 -7.82 -5.17 3.68
CA VAL A 41 -7.36 -3.84 4.16
C VAL A 41 -8.47 -3.15 4.92
N HIS A 42 -8.32 -3.11 6.25
CA HIS A 42 -9.26 -2.49 7.19
C HIS A 42 -8.92 -1.02 7.43
N HIS A 43 -9.19 -0.18 6.44
CA HIS A 43 -8.79 1.22 6.55
C HIS A 43 -9.61 2.16 5.67
N TRP A 44 -9.76 3.39 6.16
CA TRP A 44 -10.56 4.44 5.53
C TRP A 44 -10.18 4.71 4.06
N ASP A 45 -8.88 4.73 3.71
CA ASP A 45 -8.47 4.98 2.31
C ASP A 45 -8.99 3.85 1.39
N ASN A 46 -8.88 2.59 1.81
CA ASN A 46 -9.40 1.45 1.05
C ASN A 46 -10.94 1.50 0.95
N ALA A 47 -11.62 1.82 2.06
CA ALA A 47 -13.07 2.00 2.09
C ALA A 47 -13.55 3.19 1.24
N LEU A 48 -12.68 4.15 0.91
CA LEU A 48 -12.98 5.27 0.02
C LEU A 48 -12.70 4.96 -1.46
N GLN A 49 -11.58 4.28 -1.78
CA GLN A 49 -11.18 4.04 -3.18
C GLN A 49 -11.93 2.88 -3.84
N GLY A 50 -12.21 1.79 -3.10
CA GLY A 50 -12.93 0.63 -3.62
C GLY A 50 -14.29 0.99 -4.23
N PRO A 51 -15.19 1.68 -3.49
CA PRO A 51 -16.49 2.08 -4.02
C PRO A 51 -16.41 2.97 -5.26
N ARG A 52 -15.41 3.86 -5.36
CA ARG A 52 -15.21 4.70 -6.55
C ARG A 52 -14.90 3.88 -7.79
N THR A 53 -14.09 2.84 -7.62
CA THR A 53 -13.73 1.92 -8.71
C THR A 53 -14.97 1.16 -9.19
N VAL A 54 -15.73 0.58 -8.26
CA VAL A 54 -16.99 -0.13 -8.60
C VAL A 54 -18.00 0.81 -9.25
N ALA A 55 -18.19 2.02 -8.73
CA ALA A 55 -19.14 2.98 -9.29
C ALA A 55 -18.79 3.32 -10.75
N ALA A 56 -17.53 3.64 -11.04
CA ALA A 56 -17.07 3.94 -12.40
C ALA A 56 -17.26 2.77 -13.37
N GLN A 57 -17.04 1.53 -12.90
CA GLN A 57 -17.29 0.33 -13.70
C GLN A 57 -18.80 0.12 -13.96
N ALA A 58 -19.64 0.31 -12.95
CA ALA A 58 -21.09 0.11 -13.05
C ALA A 58 -21.76 1.09 -14.03
N VAL A 59 -21.23 2.31 -14.17
CA VAL A 59 -21.72 3.30 -15.14
C VAL A 59 -21.03 3.23 -16.51
N GLY A 60 -20.10 2.28 -16.71
CA GLY A 60 -19.37 2.11 -17.96
C GLY A 60 -18.31 3.17 -18.25
N GLU A 61 -17.85 3.90 -17.24
CA GLU A 61 -16.82 4.94 -17.36
C GLU A 61 -15.39 4.38 -17.27
N SER A 62 -15.22 3.17 -16.72
CA SER A 62 -13.90 2.57 -16.52
C SER A 62 -13.96 1.04 -16.50
N GLU A 63 -12.88 0.41 -16.95
CA GLU A 63 -12.62 -1.03 -16.77
C GLU A 63 -11.39 -1.26 -15.87
N GLN A 64 -11.02 -0.26 -15.07
CA GLN A 64 -9.81 -0.30 -14.26
C GLN A 64 -9.84 -1.43 -13.22
N ILE A 65 -8.74 -2.17 -13.18
CA ILE A 65 -8.42 -3.15 -12.14
C ILE A 65 -8.08 -2.43 -10.83
N TYR A 66 -8.64 -2.91 -9.73
CA TYR A 66 -8.37 -2.43 -8.38
C TYR A 66 -7.09 -3.07 -7.81
N ASP A 67 -5.96 -2.38 -7.98
CA ASP A 67 -4.67 -2.79 -7.40
C ASP A 67 -3.94 -1.60 -6.74
N PRO A 68 -4.54 -0.99 -5.69
CA PRO A 68 -3.97 0.19 -5.04
C PRO A 68 -2.69 -0.16 -4.28
N VAL A 69 -1.84 0.86 -4.05
CA VAL A 69 -0.88 0.81 -2.94
C VAL A 69 -1.64 1.14 -1.65
N PRO A 70 -1.83 0.17 -0.72
CA PRO A 70 -2.56 0.42 0.51
C PRO A 70 -1.91 1.56 1.29
N TYR A 71 -2.73 2.37 1.95
CA TYR A 71 -2.25 3.50 2.74
C TYR A 71 -3.04 3.56 4.04
N PHE A 72 -2.33 3.72 5.15
CA PHE A 72 -2.93 4.05 6.43
C PHE A 72 -2.10 5.02 7.25
N TRP A 73 -2.76 5.61 8.25
CA TRP A 73 -2.12 6.49 9.21
C TRP A 73 -2.68 6.28 10.62
N SER A 74 -1.90 6.70 11.60
CA SER A 74 -2.27 6.74 13.00
C SER A 74 -1.68 7.99 13.62
N GLU A 75 -2.35 8.55 14.62
CA GLU A 75 -1.78 9.58 15.47
C GLU A 75 -1.58 8.97 16.86
N GLN A 76 -0.33 8.97 17.32
CA GLN A 76 0.02 8.39 18.61
C GLN A 76 0.90 9.37 19.36
N PHE A 77 0.44 9.82 20.53
CA PHE A 77 1.19 10.73 21.40
C PHE A 77 1.70 11.99 20.66
N GLY A 78 0.88 12.58 19.79
CA GLY A 78 1.23 13.75 18.99
C GLY A 78 2.16 13.48 17.80
N ARG A 79 2.47 12.20 17.50
CA ARG A 79 3.24 11.80 16.33
C ARG A 79 2.31 11.24 15.26
N PHE A 80 2.44 11.79 14.05
CA PHE A 80 1.75 11.27 12.88
C PHE A 80 2.58 10.14 12.25
N VAL A 81 2.05 8.93 12.33
CA VAL A 81 2.66 7.69 11.82
C VAL A 81 1.91 7.30 10.57
N GLN A 82 2.61 7.20 9.45
CA GLN A 82 2.01 6.90 8.16
C GLN A 82 2.65 5.65 7.57
N TYR A 83 1.86 4.79 6.97
CA TYR A 83 2.32 3.58 6.33
C TYR A 83 1.71 3.45 4.94
N ALA A 84 2.52 3.07 3.96
CA ALA A 84 2.08 2.74 2.63
C ALA A 84 2.67 1.40 2.19
N GLY A 85 1.90 0.64 1.43
CA GLY A 85 2.30 -0.62 0.83
C GLY A 85 1.84 -1.85 1.61
N HIS A 86 2.50 -2.98 1.36
CA HIS A 86 2.29 -4.23 2.07
C HIS A 86 3.61 -4.98 2.10
N HIS A 87 4.09 -5.31 3.31
CA HIS A 87 5.32 -6.08 3.49
C HIS A 87 5.02 -7.41 4.17
N THR A 88 5.89 -8.39 3.90
CA THR A 88 5.91 -9.67 4.59
C THR A 88 7.20 -9.79 5.41
N ALA A 89 7.31 -10.87 6.19
CA ALA A 89 8.51 -11.18 6.96
C ALA A 89 9.75 -11.46 6.10
N GLU A 90 9.58 -11.71 4.80
CA GLU A 90 10.66 -11.99 3.85
C GLU A 90 11.32 -10.70 3.33
N ASP A 91 10.65 -9.56 3.49
CA ASP A 91 11.14 -8.28 2.97
C ASP A 91 12.26 -7.72 3.83
N THR A 92 13.29 -7.19 3.17
CA THR A 92 14.42 -6.59 3.85
C THR A 92 14.03 -5.23 4.41
N LEU A 93 14.00 -5.12 5.74
CA LEU A 93 13.81 -3.85 6.44
C LEU A 93 15.08 -2.99 6.36
N VAL A 94 14.91 -1.73 5.94
CA VAL A 94 15.99 -0.73 5.83
C VAL A 94 15.58 0.52 6.59
N TRP A 95 16.37 0.87 7.61
CA TRP A 95 16.19 2.08 8.41
C TRP A 95 16.65 3.33 7.66
N ARG A 96 15.90 4.43 7.83
CA ARG A 96 16.19 5.76 7.30
C ARG A 96 16.05 6.80 8.42
N GLY A 97 17.17 7.11 9.06
CA GLY A 97 17.24 7.94 10.26
C GLY A 97 17.13 7.11 11.55
N ASP A 98 17.03 7.80 12.69
CA ASP A 98 17.01 7.20 14.02
C ASP A 98 15.58 7.28 14.61
N PRO A 99 14.98 6.15 15.05
CA PRO A 99 13.67 6.14 15.69
C PRO A 99 13.59 6.90 17.02
N ALA A 100 14.72 7.17 17.68
CA ALA A 100 14.77 8.01 18.87
C ALA A 100 14.49 9.49 18.55
N GLU A 101 14.69 9.90 17.31
CA GLU A 101 14.49 11.27 16.85
C GLU A 101 13.01 11.57 16.51
N ALA A 102 12.72 12.85 16.25
CA ALA A 102 11.37 13.29 15.89
C ALA A 102 10.92 12.82 14.50
N ALA A 103 11.87 12.59 13.57
CA ALA A 103 11.59 12.28 12.18
C ALA A 103 12.46 11.13 11.66
N TRP A 104 11.83 10.07 11.19
CA TRP A 104 12.47 8.87 10.68
C TRP A 104 11.51 8.08 9.79
N SER A 105 12.06 7.12 9.05
CA SER A 105 11.25 6.19 8.25
C SER A 105 11.93 4.83 8.16
N VAL A 106 11.17 3.82 7.76
CA VAL A 106 11.68 2.52 7.35
C VAL A 106 11.08 2.17 6.00
N VAL A 107 11.85 1.45 5.19
CA VAL A 107 11.38 0.87 3.93
C VAL A 107 11.61 -0.62 3.94
N TRP A 108 10.70 -1.35 3.30
CA TRP A 108 10.80 -2.79 3.08
C TRP A 108 11.07 -3.06 1.62
N LEU A 109 12.12 -3.84 1.33
CA LEU A 109 12.56 -4.15 -0.03
C LEU A 109 12.47 -5.65 -0.32
N ARG A 110 11.94 -6.01 -1.50
CA ARG A 110 11.96 -7.37 -2.06
C ARG A 110 12.65 -7.33 -3.41
N ASP A 111 13.79 -8.01 -3.54
CA ASP A 111 14.61 -7.98 -4.77
C ASP A 111 14.92 -6.56 -5.29
N GLY A 112 15.04 -5.62 -4.35
CA GLY A 112 15.25 -4.19 -4.59
C GLY A 112 13.97 -3.38 -4.85
N ALA A 113 12.83 -4.00 -5.14
CA ALA A 113 11.56 -3.29 -5.26
C ALA A 113 11.07 -2.81 -3.90
N LEU A 114 10.52 -1.58 -3.85
CA LEU A 114 9.92 -1.03 -2.64
C LEU A 114 8.54 -1.67 -2.39
N MET A 115 8.39 -2.43 -1.30
CA MET A 115 7.15 -3.15 -0.95
C MET A 115 6.28 -2.38 0.04
N ALA A 116 6.92 -1.73 1.01
CA ALA A 116 6.23 -0.88 1.96
C ALA A 116 7.15 0.21 2.52
N LEU A 117 6.54 1.20 3.16
CA LEU A 117 7.21 2.28 3.86
C LEU A 117 6.39 2.71 5.06
N LEU A 118 7.06 2.92 6.20
CA LEU A 118 6.52 3.63 7.35
C LEU A 118 7.30 4.93 7.55
N ALA A 119 6.60 6.02 7.80
CA ALA A 119 7.19 7.33 8.03
C ALA A 119 6.59 8.00 9.27
N VAL A 120 7.47 8.56 10.09
CA VAL A 120 7.13 9.43 11.22
C VAL A 120 7.84 10.76 10.98
N GLY A 121 7.09 11.86 10.91
CA GLY A 121 7.69 13.19 10.63
C GLY A 121 8.38 13.31 9.26
N ARG A 122 8.16 12.36 8.33
CA ARG A 122 8.75 12.36 6.97
C ARG A 122 7.69 12.25 5.85
N PRO A 123 6.79 13.24 5.70
CA PRO A 123 5.74 13.19 4.68
C PRO A 123 6.27 13.11 3.24
N ARG A 124 7.47 13.65 2.98
CA ARG A 124 8.13 13.54 1.67
C ARG A 124 8.52 12.11 1.33
N ASP A 125 8.96 11.34 2.31
CA ASP A 125 9.35 9.94 2.09
C ASP A 125 8.11 9.11 1.76
N LEU A 126 7.00 9.30 2.49
CA LEU A 126 5.73 8.65 2.17
C LEU A 126 5.23 9.00 0.76
N ALA A 127 5.19 10.29 0.41
CA ALA A 127 4.69 10.72 -0.89
C ALA A 127 5.52 10.14 -2.05
N GLN A 128 6.85 10.15 -1.92
CA GLN A 128 7.74 9.57 -2.92
C GLN A 128 7.64 8.04 -2.95
N GLY A 129 7.65 7.40 -1.77
CA GLY A 129 7.54 5.95 -1.62
C GLY A 129 6.29 5.39 -2.26
N ARG A 130 5.12 6.03 -2.07
CA ARG A 130 3.86 5.59 -2.70
C ARG A 130 3.94 5.60 -4.23
N LYS A 131 4.56 6.63 -4.82
CA LYS A 131 4.74 6.73 -6.29
C LYS A 131 5.75 5.71 -6.82
N LEU A 132 6.80 5.45 -6.06
CA LEU A 132 7.79 4.40 -6.39
C LEU A 132 7.15 3.01 -6.33
N MET A 133 6.32 2.76 -5.32
CA MET A 133 5.53 1.53 -5.22
C MET A 133 4.59 1.38 -6.41
N GLU A 134 3.82 2.42 -6.76
CA GLU A 134 2.90 2.44 -7.92
C GLU A 134 3.59 1.99 -9.22
N THR A 135 4.85 2.42 -9.43
CA THR A 135 5.66 2.12 -10.62
C THR A 135 6.50 0.85 -10.52
N GLY A 136 6.52 0.16 -9.38
CA GLY A 136 7.36 -1.01 -9.15
C GLY A 136 8.87 -0.70 -9.17
N ALA A 137 9.24 0.53 -8.81
CA ALA A 137 10.62 0.99 -8.90
C ALA A 137 11.55 0.18 -7.98
N ARG A 138 12.73 -0.15 -8.50
CA ARG A 138 13.80 -0.81 -7.74
C ARG A 138 14.77 0.23 -7.20
N LEU A 139 15.21 0.05 -5.95
CA LEU A 139 16.04 1.01 -5.23
C LEU A 139 17.43 0.44 -4.96
N ASP A 140 18.45 1.30 -5.05
CA ASP A 140 19.75 1.08 -4.45
C ASP A 140 19.61 1.10 -2.92
N ARG A 141 19.97 -0.01 -2.27
CA ARG A 141 19.80 -0.19 -0.82
C ARG A 141 20.56 0.84 0.00
N ALA A 142 21.77 1.23 -0.40
CA ALA A 142 22.59 2.17 0.36
C ALA A 142 21.99 3.58 0.30
N ARG A 143 21.57 4.02 -0.89
CA ARG A 143 20.87 5.30 -1.08
C ARG A 143 19.49 5.30 -0.44
N ALA A 144 18.81 4.15 -0.42
CA ALA A 144 17.55 3.95 0.27
C ALA A 144 17.71 3.88 1.80
N ALA A 145 18.92 3.70 2.35
CA ALA A 145 19.17 3.82 3.79
C ALA A 145 19.51 5.26 4.22
N ASP A 146 20.07 6.07 3.30
CA ASP A 146 20.46 7.44 3.60
C ASP A 146 19.23 8.38 3.67
N PRO A 147 18.90 8.96 4.85
CA PRO A 147 17.78 9.88 5.00
C PRO A 147 18.00 11.23 4.31
N ALA A 148 19.24 11.61 3.97
CA ALA A 148 19.56 12.82 3.21
C ALA A 148 19.31 12.67 1.71
N VAL A 149 19.28 11.44 1.20
CA VAL A 149 18.92 11.14 -0.20
C VAL A 149 17.40 11.07 -0.32
N PRO A 150 16.74 11.92 -1.15
CA PRO A 150 15.33 11.76 -1.46
C PRO A 150 15.06 10.38 -2.06
N LEU A 151 14.04 9.66 -1.58
CA LEU A 151 13.74 8.29 -2.04
C LEU A 151 13.62 8.17 -3.57
N ARG A 152 13.03 9.16 -4.24
CA ARG A 152 12.96 9.17 -5.73
C ARG A 152 14.32 9.19 -6.44
N LYS A 153 15.39 9.57 -5.73
CA LYS A 153 16.78 9.54 -6.23
C LYS A 153 17.53 8.27 -5.80
N ALA A 154 16.91 7.39 -5.03
CA ALA A 154 17.47 6.10 -4.66
C ALA A 154 17.13 5.00 -5.69
N VAL A 155 16.41 5.32 -6.77
CA VAL A 155 16.10 4.37 -7.85
C VAL A 155 17.39 3.90 -8.55
N LEU A 156 17.43 2.62 -8.92
CA LEU A 156 18.50 2.00 -9.73
C LEU A 156 18.50 2.52 -11.17
#